data_AF-A0A1C3MWK2-F1
#
_entry.id   AF-A0A1C3MWK2-F1
#
_cell.length_a   1.000
_cell.length_b   1.000
_cell.length_c   1.000
_cell.angle_alpha   90.00
_cell.angle_beta   90.00
_cell.angle_gamma   90.00
#
_symmetry.space_group_name_H-M   'P 1'
#
loop_
_entity.id
_entity.type
_entity.pdbx_description
1 polymer ?
#
loop_
_entity_poly.entity_id
_entity_poly.type
_entity_poly.pdbx_seq_one_letter_code
_entity_poly.pdbx_strand_id
1 'polypeptide(L)'
;MPYDPSTMTPGTRAVLDALVALGQGTAAELSERSGKARSTTDRAIKTLADAALIVAVDTDADTTDGTLTRWAPSQRVAAETQERDISSDAEPGADEPAGADDDTGETDASGTDRAEAGHADDDAGSDHTPPGGEPSGTDVDPHPAEVGEGDADNHDPGTVATDDTSDADNDSDGSDAGDRVTVVQPSRPGDRKVMTIKAVLSEHGDDGATISEIVAESGIGETTASRLLTAMEQADAARLLPGVPRRWIAGPTKASEVDPNPAPPRCPLCLQVVKGLSASPDALAQVQPLVRPDATLHIVASDGTVHTVALPTRPPTRTHGMSSAGTPRTDATVNTDGSQPFARGELERLTFETLTANPGRTMTPQEIAVAISTRLGGRAVSSGAVRNNCGKLGAAGHIVMVSESPWAFQYPAQPDDDATDQSARAIAERS
;
A
#
# COMPACT_ATOMS: atom_id res chain seq x y z
N MET A 1 -32.29 6.38 2.59
CA MET A 1 -32.43 5.01 2.08
C MET A 1 -32.06 4.05 3.20
N PRO A 2 -32.88 3.07 3.57
CA PRO A 2 -32.50 2.03 4.53
C PRO A 2 -31.30 1.24 3.95
N TYR A 3 -30.22 1.11 4.71
CA TYR A 3 -29.06 0.34 4.29
C TYR A 3 -29.42 -1.15 4.37
N ASP A 4 -29.37 -1.87 3.26
CA ASP A 4 -29.68 -3.29 3.23
C ASP A 4 -28.46 -4.09 3.76
N PRO A 5 -28.56 -4.77 4.91
CA PRO A 5 -27.46 -5.54 5.48
C PRO A 5 -26.97 -6.66 4.55
N SER A 6 -27.77 -7.06 3.56
CA SER A 6 -27.41 -8.06 2.53
C SER A 6 -26.28 -7.59 1.61
N THR A 7 -26.05 -6.28 1.50
CA THR A 7 -24.98 -5.69 0.67
C THR A 7 -23.62 -5.62 1.38
N MET A 8 -23.55 -5.94 2.67
CA MET A 8 -22.30 -5.90 3.44
C MET A 8 -21.37 -7.06 3.08
N THR A 9 -20.07 -6.76 3.01
CA THR A 9 -19.06 -7.81 2.96
C THR A 9 -19.08 -8.65 4.24
N PRO A 10 -18.68 -9.93 4.20
CA PRO A 10 -18.60 -10.77 5.40
C PRO A 10 -17.71 -10.18 6.51
N GLY A 11 -16.65 -9.45 6.14
CA GLY A 11 -15.78 -8.76 7.09
C GLY A 11 -16.50 -7.61 7.81
N THR A 12 -17.24 -6.79 7.07
CA THR A 12 -18.03 -5.68 7.63
C THR A 12 -19.12 -6.19 8.57
N ARG A 13 -19.80 -7.28 8.19
CA ARG A 13 -20.84 -7.90 9.03
C ARG A 13 -20.27 -8.44 10.35
N ALA A 14 -19.15 -9.16 10.30
CA ALA A 14 -18.51 -9.69 11.51
C ALA A 14 -18.09 -8.58 12.50
N VAL A 15 -17.63 -7.43 12.00
CA VAL A 15 -17.28 -6.27 12.85
C VAL A 15 -18.53 -5.62 13.45
N LEU A 16 -19.62 -5.53 12.70
CA LEU A 16 -20.90 -5.02 13.21
C LEU A 16 -21.46 -5.94 14.30
N ASP A 17 -21.46 -7.26 14.08
CA ASP A 17 -21.93 -8.25 15.06
C ASP A 17 -21.07 -8.20 16.34
N ALA A 18 -19.75 -8.07 16.20
CA ALA A 18 -18.83 -7.90 17.33
C ALA A 18 -19.13 -6.61 18.12
N LEU A 19 -19.43 -5.51 17.43
CA LEU A 19 -19.79 -4.24 18.07
C LEU A 19 -21.14 -4.32 18.79
N VAL A 20 -22.14 -4.94 18.18
CA VAL A 20 -23.45 -5.18 18.79
C VAL A 20 -23.31 -6.02 20.05
N ALA A 21 -22.48 -7.07 20.02
CA ALA A 21 -22.22 -7.91 21.19
C ALA A 21 -21.49 -7.18 22.33
N LEU A 22 -20.61 -6.23 22.00
CA LEU A 22 -19.88 -5.43 23.00
C LEU A 22 -20.68 -4.22 23.51
N GLY A 23 -21.69 -3.77 22.75
CA GLY A 23 -22.40 -2.51 22.96
C GLY A 23 -21.56 -1.27 22.61
N GLN A 24 -20.29 -1.26 22.99
CA GLN A 24 -19.30 -0.24 22.59
C GLN A 24 -17.90 -0.83 22.57
N GLY A 25 -17.03 -0.35 21.68
CA GLY A 25 -15.67 -0.85 21.61
C GLY A 25 -14.72 0.03 20.81
N THR A 26 -13.45 -0.04 21.15
CA THR A 26 -12.34 0.48 20.36
C THR A 26 -12.10 -0.43 19.15
N ALA A 27 -11.42 0.09 18.14
CA ALA A 27 -11.07 -0.72 16.96
C ALA A 27 -10.17 -1.93 17.30
N ALA A 28 -9.49 -1.96 18.46
CA ALA A 28 -8.67 -3.10 18.88
C ALA A 28 -9.55 -4.25 19.39
N GLU A 29 -10.46 -3.92 20.31
CA GLU A 29 -11.46 -4.85 20.85
C GLU A 29 -12.35 -5.42 19.74
N LEU A 30 -12.73 -4.59 18.76
CA LEU A 30 -13.49 -5.04 17.59
C LEU A 30 -12.71 -5.99 16.69
N SER A 31 -11.40 -5.77 16.53
CA SER A 31 -10.54 -6.64 15.72
C SER A 31 -10.39 -8.01 16.36
N GLU A 32 -10.13 -8.02 17.67
CA GLU A 32 -10.00 -9.23 18.47
C GLU A 32 -11.31 -10.02 18.49
N ARG A 33 -12.43 -9.36 18.77
CA ARG A 33 -13.75 -10.00 18.88
C ARG A 33 -14.27 -10.53 17.55
N SER A 34 -14.00 -9.83 16.44
CA SER A 34 -14.42 -10.27 15.10
C SER A 34 -13.46 -11.28 14.45
N GLY A 35 -12.28 -11.49 15.04
CA GLY A 35 -11.22 -12.32 14.46
C GLY A 35 -10.69 -11.78 13.12
N LYS A 36 -10.84 -10.48 12.86
CA LYS A 36 -10.38 -9.83 11.62
C LYS A 36 -9.07 -9.10 11.85
N ALA A 37 -8.28 -8.97 10.78
CA ALA A 37 -7.07 -8.17 10.80
C ALA A 37 -7.40 -6.69 11.01
N ARG A 38 -6.50 -5.96 11.67
CA ARG A 38 -6.75 -4.56 12.07
C ARG A 38 -7.13 -3.65 10.89
N SER A 39 -6.43 -3.78 9.76
CA SER A 39 -6.73 -3.05 8.53
C SER A 39 -8.14 -3.32 7.99
N THR A 40 -8.65 -4.55 8.15
CA THR A 40 -10.02 -4.92 7.75
C THR A 40 -11.05 -4.33 8.71
N THR A 41 -10.75 -4.37 10.01
CA THR A 41 -11.58 -3.75 11.06
C THR A 41 -11.71 -2.25 10.85
N ASP A 42 -10.61 -1.53 10.61
CA ASP A 42 -10.63 -0.08 10.38
C ASP A 42 -11.42 0.28 9.11
N ARG A 43 -11.28 -0.51 8.02
CA ARG A 43 -12.07 -0.33 6.79
C ARG A 43 -13.56 -0.60 7.02
N ALA A 44 -13.89 -1.61 7.82
CA ALA A 44 -15.27 -1.93 8.18
C ALA A 44 -15.89 -0.82 9.04
N ILE A 45 -15.18 -0.32 10.05
CA ILE A 45 -15.60 0.82 10.88
C ILE A 45 -15.90 2.03 10.01
N LYS A 46 -14.99 2.40 9.10
CA LYS A 46 -15.23 3.51 8.16
C LYS A 46 -16.51 3.30 7.34
N THR A 47 -16.68 2.11 6.76
CA THR A 47 -17.86 1.78 5.94
C THR A 47 -19.17 1.86 6.74
N LEU A 48 -19.16 1.36 7.98
CA LEU A 48 -20.31 1.39 8.87
C LEU A 48 -20.64 2.80 9.36
N ALA A 49 -19.61 3.62 9.61
CA ALA A 49 -19.75 5.02 10.00
C ALA A 49 -20.30 5.87 8.86
N ASP A 50 -19.78 5.70 7.63
CA ASP A 50 -20.26 6.36 6.42
C ASP A 50 -21.73 6.00 6.12
N ALA A 51 -22.15 4.78 6.47
CA ALA A 51 -23.53 4.32 6.39
C ALA A 51 -24.42 4.75 7.57
N ALA A 52 -23.88 5.50 8.54
CA ALA A 52 -24.55 5.92 9.78
C ALA A 52 -25.11 4.76 10.62
N LEU A 53 -24.47 3.58 10.55
CA LEU A 53 -24.85 2.39 11.31
C LEU A 53 -24.14 2.32 12.67
N ILE A 54 -23.03 3.05 12.81
CA ILE A 54 -22.30 3.19 14.07
C ILE A 54 -21.99 4.67 14.29
N VAL A 55 -21.77 5.04 15.54
CA VAL A 55 -21.44 6.40 15.97
C VAL A 55 -20.23 6.38 16.89
N ALA A 56 -19.38 7.40 16.78
CA ALA A 56 -18.31 7.62 17.74
C ALA A 56 -18.93 8.15 19.05
N VAL A 57 -18.64 7.50 20.17
CA VAL A 57 -19.21 7.83 21.48
C VAL A 57 -18.47 9.01 22.12
N ASP A 58 -17.15 9.04 21.96
CA ASP A 58 -16.26 10.03 22.58
C ASP A 58 -15.72 11.00 21.54
N THR A 59 -16.61 11.81 20.94
CA THR A 59 -16.17 12.85 19.98
C THR A 59 -15.50 14.06 20.64
N ASP A 60 -15.71 14.23 21.96
CA ASP A 60 -15.11 15.28 22.79
C ASP A 60 -13.79 14.84 23.44
N ALA A 61 -13.36 13.59 23.25
CA ALA A 61 -12.05 13.14 23.71
C ALA A 61 -10.98 13.91 22.96
N ASP A 62 -10.30 14.81 23.68
CA ASP A 62 -9.20 15.57 23.12
C ASP A 62 -8.15 14.59 22.58
N THR A 63 -7.76 14.78 21.33
CA THR A 63 -6.84 13.86 20.63
C THR A 63 -5.46 13.84 21.29
N THR A 64 -5.20 14.79 22.19
CA THR A 64 -3.99 14.92 23.02
C THR A 64 -3.92 13.91 24.16
N ASP A 65 -5.05 13.40 24.66
CA ASP A 65 -5.10 12.53 25.85
C ASP A 65 -4.87 11.04 25.51
N GLY A 66 -4.64 10.72 24.24
CA GLY A 66 -4.37 9.35 23.79
C GLY A 66 -5.56 8.39 23.94
N THR A 67 -6.74 8.90 24.27
CA THR A 67 -7.98 8.12 24.36
C THR A 67 -8.42 7.70 22.97
N LEU A 68 -8.33 6.39 22.72
CA LEU A 68 -8.74 5.79 21.45
C LEU A 68 -10.26 5.96 21.26
N THR A 69 -10.68 6.40 20.08
CA THR A 69 -12.10 6.56 19.72
C THR A 69 -12.88 5.27 19.95
N ARG A 70 -13.91 5.34 20.81
CA ARG A 70 -14.87 4.27 21.02
C ARG A 70 -16.04 4.40 20.05
N TRP A 71 -16.48 3.28 19.52
CA TRP A 71 -17.61 3.17 18.60
C TRP A 71 -18.76 2.47 19.31
N ALA A 72 -20.00 2.85 18.99
CA ALA A 72 -21.21 2.17 19.42
C ALA A 72 -22.17 1.99 18.22
N PRO A 73 -23.06 0.98 18.24
CA PRO A 73 -24.15 0.88 17.27
C PRO A 73 -25.00 2.15 17.30
N SER A 74 -25.45 2.61 16.14
CA SER A 74 -26.42 3.71 16.10
C SER A 74 -27.72 3.27 16.77
N GLN A 75 -28.50 4.23 17.27
CA GLN A 75 -29.76 3.97 17.98
C GLN A 75 -30.72 3.09 17.15
N ARG A 76 -30.66 3.22 15.82
CA ARG A 76 -31.43 2.39 14.89
C ARG A 76 -31.00 0.92 14.94
N VAL A 77 -29.70 0.64 14.84
CA VAL A 77 -29.17 -0.73 14.89
C VAL A 77 -29.42 -1.36 16.26
N ALA A 78 -29.29 -0.57 17.33
CA ALA A 78 -29.60 -1.01 18.68
C ALA A 78 -31.07 -1.43 18.83
N ALA A 79 -32.02 -0.63 18.31
CA ALA A 79 -33.44 -0.95 18.34
C ALA A 79 -33.80 -2.20 17.51
N GLU A 80 -33.26 -2.31 16.29
CA GLU A 80 -33.50 -3.48 15.42
C GLU A 80 -32.95 -4.79 16.03
N THR A 81 -31.86 -4.72 16.81
CA THR A 81 -31.31 -5.89 17.52
C THR A 81 -32.17 -6.28 18.71
N GLN A 82 -32.61 -5.30 19.51
CA GLN A 82 -33.43 -5.53 20.70
C GLN A 82 -34.78 -6.20 20.34
N GLU A 83 -35.36 -5.87 19.19
CA GLU A 83 -36.59 -6.51 18.71
C GLU A 83 -36.41 -7.99 18.34
N ARG A 84 -35.21 -8.39 17.85
CA ARG A 84 -34.93 -9.79 17.51
C ARG A 84 -34.73 -10.68 18.74
N ASP A 85 -34.14 -10.16 19.80
CA ASP A 85 -33.94 -10.91 21.05
C ASP A 85 -35.28 -11.14 21.77
N ILE A 86 -36.19 -10.16 21.76
CA ILE A 86 -37.50 -10.29 22.43
C ILE A 86 -38.43 -11.26 21.69
N SER A 87 -38.32 -11.37 20.36
CA SER A 87 -39.16 -12.27 19.57
C SER A 87 -38.79 -13.75 19.69
N SER A 88 -37.66 -14.09 20.33
CA SER A 88 -37.14 -15.46 20.39
C SER A 88 -37.51 -16.21 21.68
N ASP A 89 -38.19 -15.57 22.64
CA ASP A 89 -38.42 -16.11 24.00
C ASP A 89 -39.91 -16.26 24.38
N ALA A 90 -40.77 -16.50 23.38
CA ALA A 90 -42.20 -16.73 23.61
C ALA A 90 -42.64 -18.12 23.10
N GLU A 91 -42.39 -19.16 23.91
CA GLU A 91 -43.32 -20.30 24.10
C GLU A 91 -42.86 -21.22 25.27
N PRO A 92 -43.52 -21.12 26.45
CA PRO A 92 -43.63 -22.22 27.40
C PRO A 92 -45.10 -22.65 27.49
N GLY A 93 -45.48 -23.65 26.70
CA GLY A 93 -46.76 -24.34 26.80
C GLY A 93 -46.54 -25.80 27.22
N ALA A 94 -46.63 -26.06 28.52
CA ALA A 94 -46.65 -27.40 29.11
C ALA A 94 -48.01 -28.08 28.89
N ASP A 95 -48.00 -29.37 28.60
CA ASP A 95 -48.92 -30.38 29.19
C ASP A 95 -48.43 -31.80 28.86
N GLU A 96 -48.10 -32.57 29.92
CA GLU A 96 -47.98 -34.04 29.91
C GLU A 96 -49.34 -34.71 29.64
N PRO A 97 -49.38 -36.00 29.27
CA PRO A 97 -49.63 -36.99 30.33
C PRO A 97 -48.92 -38.35 30.17
N ALA A 98 -48.75 -38.99 31.32
CA ALA A 98 -48.29 -40.37 31.54
C ALA A 98 -49.22 -41.44 30.91
N GLY A 99 -48.64 -42.58 30.53
CA GLY A 99 -49.39 -43.82 30.29
C GLY A 99 -48.67 -44.92 29.50
N ALA A 100 -48.19 -45.92 30.24
CA ALA A 100 -48.35 -47.37 30.01
C ALA A 100 -47.89 -48.06 28.68
N ASP A 101 -46.98 -49.02 28.92
CA ASP A 101 -46.98 -50.43 28.48
C ASP A 101 -46.65 -50.88 27.03
N ASP A 102 -45.92 -52.01 27.02
CA ASP A 102 -45.72 -53.03 25.98
C ASP A 102 -44.94 -52.63 24.72
N ASP A 103 -44.19 -53.50 24.04
CA ASP A 103 -43.63 -54.84 24.21
C ASP A 103 -42.88 -55.08 22.87
N THR A 104 -42.02 -56.08 22.82
CA THR A 104 -41.46 -56.74 21.62
C THR A 104 -40.37 -56.05 20.78
N GLY A 105 -39.24 -56.76 20.63
CA GLY A 105 -38.41 -56.62 19.43
C GLY A 105 -36.94 -56.99 19.52
N GLU A 106 -36.61 -58.20 20.00
CA GLU A 106 -35.33 -58.84 19.64
C GLU A 106 -35.16 -58.91 18.12
N THR A 107 -33.99 -58.58 17.58
CA THR A 107 -33.33 -59.39 16.55
C THR A 107 -31.85 -59.05 16.43
N ASP A 108 -31.08 -59.96 17.04
CA ASP A 108 -29.78 -60.47 16.65
C ASP A 108 -29.59 -60.57 15.11
N ALA A 109 -28.41 -60.18 14.60
CA ALA A 109 -27.64 -60.95 13.62
C ALA A 109 -26.38 -60.20 13.14
N SER A 110 -25.24 -60.65 13.67
CA SER A 110 -24.10 -61.23 12.93
C SER A 110 -23.46 -60.48 11.75
N GLY A 111 -22.13 -60.36 11.84
CA GLY A 111 -21.24 -60.08 10.71
C GLY A 111 -19.77 -60.04 11.11
N THR A 112 -19.24 -61.18 11.55
CA THR A 112 -17.85 -61.44 11.95
C THR A 112 -16.86 -61.44 10.77
N ASP A 113 -15.57 -61.46 11.18
CA ASP A 113 -14.40 -62.09 10.54
C ASP A 113 -13.52 -61.22 9.62
N ARG A 114 -12.21 -60.97 9.92
CA ARG A 114 -11.01 -61.86 10.04
C ARG A 114 -10.10 -61.54 8.84
N ALA A 115 -8.75 -61.50 8.84
CA ALA A 115 -7.64 -62.00 9.65
C ALA A 115 -6.42 -61.05 9.42
N GLU A 116 -5.56 -60.80 10.41
CA GLU A 116 -4.29 -61.49 10.73
C GLU A 116 -3.19 -61.52 9.65
N ALA A 117 -2.03 -60.93 10.03
CA ALA A 117 -0.65 -61.47 9.97
C ALA A 117 0.30 -60.25 10.02
N GLY A 118 1.33 -60.12 10.86
CA GLY A 118 2.06 -61.07 11.70
C GLY A 118 3.55 -60.69 11.63
N HIS A 119 4.26 -60.90 12.75
CA HIS A 119 5.73 -60.90 12.92
C HIS A 119 6.49 -59.56 12.94
N ALA A 120 7.57 -59.40 13.71
CA ALA A 120 8.15 -60.13 14.85
C ALA A 120 9.40 -59.33 15.29
N ASP A 121 9.58 -59.18 16.61
CA ASP A 121 10.80 -59.36 17.41
C ASP A 121 12.16 -58.67 17.08
N ASP A 122 13.01 -58.74 18.12
CA ASP A 122 14.39 -58.29 18.32
C ASP A 122 14.56 -56.82 18.79
N ASP A 123 14.64 -56.49 20.09
CA ASP A 123 15.44 -57.00 21.24
C ASP A 123 16.90 -56.48 21.29
N ALA A 124 17.39 -56.35 22.53
CA ALA A 124 18.66 -55.79 23.02
C ALA A 124 18.73 -54.25 23.16
N GLY A 125 18.82 -53.65 24.34
CA GLY A 125 19.25 -54.14 25.66
C GLY A 125 20.46 -53.32 26.11
N SER A 126 20.34 -52.64 27.25
CA SER A 126 21.33 -52.71 28.34
C SER A 126 20.92 -51.82 29.51
N ASP A 127 20.88 -52.51 30.64
CA ASP A 127 20.60 -52.12 32.00
C ASP A 127 21.85 -51.55 32.70
N HIS A 128 21.65 -51.03 33.90
CA HIS A 128 22.58 -50.73 35.00
C HIS A 128 22.97 -49.28 35.39
N THR A 129 22.09 -48.65 36.19
CA THR A 129 22.18 -48.22 37.63
C THR A 129 23.51 -47.66 38.26
N PRO A 130 23.48 -46.96 39.45
CA PRO A 130 24.01 -45.59 39.70
C PRO A 130 25.01 -45.58 40.91
N PRO A 131 25.02 -44.62 41.87
CA PRO A 131 25.13 -43.14 41.90
C PRO A 131 26.43 -42.62 42.59
N GLY A 132 26.66 -41.31 42.58
CA GLY A 132 27.32 -40.59 43.69
C GLY A 132 28.62 -39.82 43.37
N GLY A 133 28.65 -38.53 43.73
CA GLY A 133 29.88 -37.75 43.89
C GLY A 133 29.77 -36.26 43.55
N GLU A 134 29.32 -35.43 44.49
CA GLU A 134 29.76 -34.01 44.60
C GLU A 134 31.26 -33.96 44.98
N PRO A 135 32.02 -32.81 44.96
CA PRO A 135 31.59 -31.41 44.95
C PRO A 135 32.46 -30.43 44.12
N SER A 136 32.24 -29.12 44.35
CA SER A 136 32.95 -27.91 43.91
C SER A 136 32.52 -27.37 42.54
N GLY A 137 32.07 -26.12 42.40
CA GLY A 137 32.23 -24.93 43.22
C GLY A 137 32.81 -23.84 42.33
N THR A 138 31.94 -22.96 41.81
CA THR A 138 32.32 -21.63 41.33
C THR A 138 31.08 -20.76 41.21
N ASP A 139 31.06 -19.73 42.04
CA ASP A 139 30.27 -18.51 41.91
C ASP A 139 30.42 -17.88 40.52
N VAL A 140 29.31 -17.51 39.85
CA VAL A 140 29.18 -16.25 39.08
C VAL A 140 27.69 -15.85 39.00
N ASP A 141 27.45 -14.59 39.39
CA ASP A 141 26.30 -13.68 39.28
C ASP A 141 24.99 -14.06 38.53
N PRO A 142 23.82 -13.64 39.07
CA PRO A 142 22.54 -13.60 38.38
C PRO A 142 22.23 -12.19 37.82
N HIS A 143 22.03 -12.06 36.51
CA HIS A 143 21.32 -10.92 35.91
C HIS A 143 20.60 -11.36 34.61
N PRO A 144 19.56 -10.64 34.18
CA PRO A 144 18.22 -11.17 34.03
C PRO A 144 17.82 -11.35 32.56
N ALA A 145 16.67 -11.98 32.37
CA ALA A 145 16.03 -12.28 31.10
C ALA A 145 16.05 -11.11 30.09
N GLU A 146 16.68 -11.35 28.94
CA GLU A 146 16.46 -10.55 27.74
C GLU A 146 15.16 -10.99 27.08
N VAL A 147 14.15 -10.13 27.20
CA VAL A 147 12.94 -10.15 26.39
C VAL A 147 13.33 -9.68 24.99
N GLY A 148 13.35 -10.60 24.02
CA GLY A 148 13.57 -10.29 22.62
C GLY A 148 12.35 -9.58 22.04
N GLU A 149 12.43 -8.27 21.89
CA GLU A 149 11.49 -7.49 21.08
C GLU A 149 11.81 -7.73 19.60
N GLY A 150 10.93 -8.47 18.94
CA GLY A 150 10.96 -8.69 17.50
C GLY A 150 10.54 -7.42 16.77
N ASP A 151 11.50 -6.85 16.04
CA ASP A 151 11.35 -5.77 15.07
C ASP A 151 10.36 -6.20 13.98
N ALA A 152 9.18 -5.59 13.95
CA ALA A 152 8.16 -5.83 12.95
C ALA A 152 8.23 -4.73 11.89
N ASP A 153 8.81 -5.09 10.74
CA ASP A 153 8.84 -4.33 9.50
C ASP A 153 7.46 -3.72 9.17
N ASN A 154 7.36 -2.40 9.33
CA ASN A 154 6.20 -1.63 8.96
C ASN A 154 6.25 -1.34 7.44
N HIS A 155 5.86 -2.35 6.64
CA HIS A 155 5.58 -2.14 5.23
C HIS A 155 4.28 -1.35 5.08
N ASP A 156 4.40 -0.12 4.58
CA ASP A 156 3.34 0.74 4.09
C ASP A 156 3.03 0.40 2.61
N PRO A 157 1.89 -0.24 2.27
CA PRO A 157 1.42 -0.25 0.91
C PRO A 157 0.32 0.79 0.70
N GLY A 158 0.73 1.91 0.10
CA GLY A 158 0.07 2.42 -1.10
C GLY A 158 -1.24 3.19 -0.88
N THR A 159 -1.08 4.49 -0.67
CA THR A 159 -2.10 5.50 -1.01
C THR A 159 -2.33 5.49 -2.53
N VAL A 160 -3.54 5.11 -2.92
CA VAL A 160 -4.05 5.25 -4.29
C VAL A 160 -4.41 6.71 -4.55
N ALA A 161 -3.62 7.37 -5.40
CA ALA A 161 -3.93 8.68 -5.94
C ALA A 161 -5.10 8.58 -6.93
N THR A 162 -6.22 9.21 -6.59
CA THR A 162 -7.21 9.67 -7.55
C THR A 162 -6.72 11.01 -8.10
N ASP A 163 -6.32 11.04 -9.36
CA ASP A 163 -6.07 12.29 -10.09
C ASP A 163 -7.15 12.45 -11.16
N ASP A 164 -7.99 13.46 -10.94
CA ASP A 164 -8.87 14.09 -11.91
C ASP A 164 -8.01 15.00 -12.78
N THR A 165 -7.75 14.61 -14.04
CA THR A 165 -7.20 15.52 -15.04
C THR A 165 -8.33 16.00 -15.94
N SER A 166 -8.76 17.24 -15.67
CA SER A 166 -9.50 18.06 -16.61
C SER A 166 -8.51 19.04 -17.24
N ASP A 167 -8.17 18.85 -18.51
CA ASP A 167 -7.67 19.95 -19.35
C ASP A 167 -8.38 19.90 -20.69
N ALA A 168 -9.08 20.98 -20.97
CA ALA A 168 -9.68 21.30 -22.25
C ALA A 168 -8.86 22.44 -22.85
N ASP A 169 -8.31 22.20 -24.04
CA ASP A 169 -7.73 23.21 -24.89
C ASP A 169 -8.81 24.20 -25.36
N ASN A 170 -8.51 25.50 -25.31
CA ASN A 170 -9.15 26.49 -26.16
C ASN A 170 -8.07 27.38 -26.79
N ASP A 171 -7.90 27.23 -28.10
CA ASP A 171 -6.97 27.99 -28.93
C ASP A 171 -7.46 29.43 -29.21
N SER A 172 -6.51 30.37 -29.10
CA SER A 172 -6.22 31.51 -29.99
C SER A 172 -7.36 32.45 -30.45
N ASP A 173 -7.33 33.73 -30.04
CA ASP A 173 -6.74 34.85 -30.82
C ASP A 173 -6.94 36.21 -30.11
N GLY A 174 -5.96 37.13 -30.19
CA GLY A 174 -6.16 38.55 -29.86
C GLY A 174 -5.21 39.15 -28.82
N SER A 175 -4.37 40.07 -29.28
CA SER A 175 -3.40 40.87 -28.51
C SER A 175 -4.04 41.78 -27.46
N ASP A 176 -3.62 41.70 -26.18
CA ASP A 176 -3.44 42.88 -25.32
C ASP A 176 -2.58 42.55 -24.09
N ALA A 177 -1.81 43.53 -23.61
CA ALA A 177 -0.93 43.41 -22.46
C ALA A 177 -1.74 43.31 -21.16
N GLY A 178 -1.82 42.12 -20.56
CA GLY A 178 -2.53 41.88 -19.31
C GLY A 178 -1.88 40.78 -18.48
N ASP A 179 -1.65 41.12 -17.22
CA ASP A 179 -1.07 40.35 -16.11
C ASP A 179 -1.45 38.85 -16.10
N ARG A 180 -0.45 37.95 -16.19
CA ARG A 180 -0.65 36.49 -16.11
C ARG A 180 -0.87 36.09 -14.65
N VAL A 181 -2.13 35.88 -14.28
CA VAL A 181 -2.51 35.27 -13.01
C VAL A 181 -2.09 33.79 -13.01
N THR A 182 -1.04 33.46 -12.25
CA THR A 182 -0.74 32.08 -11.84
C THR A 182 -1.94 31.51 -11.08
N VAL A 183 -2.53 30.44 -11.60
CA VAL A 183 -3.55 29.66 -10.88
C VAL A 183 -2.85 28.94 -9.74
N VAL A 184 -2.92 29.53 -8.55
CA VAL A 184 -2.51 28.93 -7.28
C VAL A 184 -3.49 27.79 -7.01
N GLN A 185 -3.01 26.54 -7.08
CA GLN A 185 -3.75 25.39 -6.55
C GLN A 185 -4.22 25.74 -5.13
N PRO A 186 -5.50 25.52 -4.78
CA PRO A 186 -5.97 25.81 -3.43
C PRO A 186 -5.13 25.00 -2.45
N SER A 187 -4.38 25.71 -1.60
CA SER A 187 -3.47 25.14 -0.62
C SER A 187 -4.22 24.07 0.16
N ARG A 188 -3.77 22.82 0.07
CA ARG A 188 -4.25 21.75 0.94
C ARG A 188 -4.20 22.26 2.38
N PRO A 189 -5.19 21.96 3.24
CA PRO A 189 -5.14 22.36 4.63
C PRO A 189 -3.76 22.01 5.18
N GLY A 190 -3.02 23.02 5.63
CA GLY A 190 -1.63 22.84 6.06
C GLY A 190 -1.54 21.69 7.05
N ASP A 191 -0.48 20.88 6.95
CA ASP A 191 -0.28 19.76 7.85
C ASP A 191 -0.36 20.29 9.30
N ARG A 192 -1.28 19.72 10.10
CA ARG A 192 -1.54 20.14 11.48
C ARG A 192 -0.25 20.18 12.29
N LYS A 193 0.67 19.24 12.06
CA LYS A 193 1.96 19.17 12.74
C LYS A 193 2.88 20.34 12.37
N VAL A 194 2.91 20.72 11.09
CA VAL A 194 3.69 21.89 10.63
C VAL A 194 3.14 23.17 11.24
N MET A 195 1.81 23.31 11.32
CA MET A 195 1.19 24.46 11.97
C MET A 195 1.53 24.52 13.47
N THR A 196 1.51 23.38 14.18
CA THR A 196 1.90 23.32 15.59
C THR A 196 3.37 23.71 15.79
N ILE A 197 4.29 23.16 14.99
CA ILE A 197 5.72 23.53 15.08
C ILE A 197 5.89 25.02 14.80
N LYS A 198 5.20 25.56 13.79
CA LYS A 198 5.28 26.99 13.47
C LYS A 198 4.75 27.88 14.61
N ALA A 199 3.69 27.45 15.31
CA ALA A 199 3.17 28.16 16.47
C ALA A 199 4.22 28.24 17.59
N VAL A 200 4.84 27.10 17.94
CA VAL A 200 5.93 27.02 18.94
C VAL A 200 7.11 27.93 18.57
N LEU A 201 7.54 27.90 17.30
CA LEU A 201 8.61 28.78 16.83
C LEU A 201 8.24 30.27 16.90
N SER A 202 6.96 30.60 16.72
CA SER A 202 6.48 31.98 16.79
C SER A 202 6.41 32.49 18.23
N GLU A 203 6.13 31.61 19.20
CA GLU A 203 6.14 31.92 20.64
C GLU A 203 7.55 32.22 21.16
N HIS A 204 8.56 31.55 20.62
CA HIS A 204 9.97 31.79 20.95
C HIS A 204 10.58 33.02 20.26
N GLY A 205 9.89 33.61 19.28
CA GLY A 205 10.34 34.81 18.58
C GLY A 205 11.73 34.67 17.93
N ASP A 206 12.54 35.72 18.03
CA ASP A 206 13.87 35.80 17.41
C ASP A 206 14.95 35.02 18.17
N ASP A 207 14.71 34.66 19.44
CA ASP A 207 15.64 33.85 20.24
C ASP A 207 15.68 32.40 19.75
N GLY A 208 14.55 31.93 19.21
CA GLY A 208 14.38 30.60 18.62
C GLY A 208 14.33 29.46 19.63
N ALA A 209 13.86 28.31 19.16
CA ALA A 209 13.70 27.09 19.95
C ALA A 209 14.68 25.99 19.51
N THR A 210 15.24 25.27 20.46
CA THR A 210 15.98 24.03 20.20
C THR A 210 15.02 22.91 19.80
N ILE A 211 15.53 21.87 19.13
CA ILE A 211 14.69 20.72 18.76
C ILE A 211 14.01 20.06 19.96
N SER A 212 14.69 19.98 21.10
CA SER A 212 14.15 19.43 22.34
C SER A 212 13.02 20.28 22.93
N GLU A 213 13.14 21.61 22.88
CA GLU A 213 12.08 22.55 23.32
C GLU A 213 10.84 22.38 22.41
N ILE A 214 11.06 22.31 21.09
CA ILE A 214 9.98 22.10 20.10
C ILE A 214 9.24 20.78 20.35
N VAL A 215 9.98 19.68 20.56
CA VAL A 215 9.41 18.35 20.82
C VAL A 215 8.59 18.34 22.11
N ALA A 216 9.11 18.95 23.17
CA ALA A 216 8.46 19.00 24.48
C ALA A 216 7.13 19.78 24.42
N GLU A 217 7.09 20.89 23.68
CA GLU A 217 5.90 21.75 23.60
C GLU A 217 4.89 21.28 22.55
N SER A 218 5.36 20.75 21.42
CA SER A 218 4.47 20.33 20.34
C SER A 218 3.90 18.92 20.54
N GLY A 219 4.49 18.11 21.42
CA GLY A 219 4.16 16.69 21.57
C GLY A 219 4.48 15.84 20.34
N ILE A 220 5.33 16.34 19.43
CA ILE A 220 5.70 15.64 18.18
C ILE A 220 7.04 14.95 18.44
N GLY A 221 7.12 13.65 18.17
CA GLY A 221 8.37 12.90 18.34
C GLY A 221 9.55 13.50 17.55
N GLU A 222 10.75 13.44 18.14
CA GLU A 222 11.97 14.11 17.65
C GLU A 222 12.29 13.83 16.19
N THR A 223 12.19 12.58 15.73
CA THR A 223 12.42 12.20 14.33
C THR A 223 11.45 12.91 13.38
N THR A 224 10.19 13.05 13.77
CA THR A 224 9.16 13.73 12.97
C THR A 224 9.38 15.24 12.99
N ALA A 225 9.68 15.82 14.15
CA ALA A 225 9.98 17.24 14.30
C ALA A 225 11.21 17.63 13.45
N SER A 226 12.28 16.85 13.50
CA SER A 226 13.51 17.05 12.70
C SER A 226 13.21 17.06 11.19
N ARG A 227 12.45 16.06 10.71
CA ARG A 227 12.05 15.97 9.30
C ARG A 227 11.21 17.16 8.86
N LEU A 228 10.22 17.56 9.67
CA LEU A 228 9.35 18.69 9.36
C LEU A 228 10.10 20.02 9.42
N LEU A 229 11.02 20.21 10.35
CA LEU A 229 11.88 21.41 10.41
C LEU A 229 12.76 21.52 9.17
N THR A 230 13.29 20.40 8.66
CA THR A 230 14.03 20.37 7.39
C THR A 230 13.13 20.78 6.21
N ALA A 231 11.89 20.29 6.19
CA ALA A 231 10.92 20.69 5.16
C ALA A 231 10.53 22.17 5.26
N MET A 232 10.34 22.68 6.48
CA MET A 232 10.08 24.09 6.74
C MET A 232 11.27 24.96 6.35
N GLU A 233 12.51 24.51 6.55
CA GLU A 233 13.71 25.21 6.10
C GLU A 233 13.76 25.34 4.58
N GLN A 234 13.46 24.26 3.86
CA GLN A 234 13.43 24.26 2.39
C GLN A 234 12.36 25.20 1.82
N ALA A 235 11.24 25.35 2.54
CA ALA A 235 10.17 26.29 2.18
C ALA A 235 10.41 27.71 2.72
N ASP A 236 11.50 28.00 3.42
CA ASP A 236 11.75 29.25 4.16
C ASP A 236 10.64 29.60 5.19
N ALA A 237 9.99 28.57 5.74
CA ALA A 237 9.00 28.65 6.81
C ALA A 237 9.61 28.51 8.21
N ALA A 238 10.85 28.01 8.31
CA ALA A 238 11.70 28.04 9.49
C ALA A 238 13.15 28.32 9.07
N ARG A 239 13.97 28.88 9.96
CA ARG A 239 15.40 29.08 9.70
C ARG A 239 16.22 28.59 10.88
N LEU A 240 17.36 27.98 10.59
CA LEU A 240 18.32 27.56 11.60
C LEU A 240 19.29 28.71 11.93
N LEU A 241 19.31 29.13 13.19
CA LEU A 241 20.27 30.12 13.66
C LEU A 241 21.67 29.51 13.82
N PRO A 242 22.73 30.24 13.44
CA PRO A 242 24.09 29.82 13.70
C PRO A 242 24.39 29.89 15.20
N GLY A 243 24.74 28.76 15.81
CA GLY A 243 25.07 28.69 17.24
C GLY A 243 25.05 27.27 17.80
N VAL A 244 25.57 27.12 19.02
CA VAL A 244 25.46 25.89 19.82
C VAL A 244 24.78 26.28 21.14
N PRO A 245 23.59 25.72 21.48
CA PRO A 245 22.83 24.75 20.69
C PRO A 245 22.23 25.36 19.42
N ARG A 246 21.96 24.50 18.43
CA ARG A 246 21.25 24.88 17.19
C ARG A 246 19.81 25.25 17.54
N ARG A 247 19.41 26.48 17.21
CA ARG A 247 18.06 27.02 17.47
C ARG A 247 17.35 27.32 16.16
N TRP A 248 16.05 27.06 16.13
CA TRP A 248 15.17 27.31 15.00
C TRP A 248 14.32 28.54 15.27
N ILE A 249 14.15 29.40 14.28
CA ILE A 249 13.23 30.54 14.31
C ILE A 249 12.17 30.41 13.22
N ALA A 250 11.04 31.09 13.40
CA ALA A 250 10.01 31.14 12.37
C ALA A 250 10.51 31.89 11.12
N GLY A 251 10.27 31.30 9.95
CA GLY A 251 10.53 31.92 8.66
C GLY A 251 9.33 32.69 8.10
N PRO A 252 9.55 33.53 7.07
CA PRO A 252 8.49 34.34 6.47
C PRO A 252 7.38 33.50 5.81
N THR A 253 7.68 32.32 5.28
CA THR A 253 6.72 31.49 4.53
C THR A 253 5.67 30.86 5.44
N LYS A 254 4.39 30.88 5.04
CA LYS A 254 3.27 30.34 5.85
C LYS A 254 3.37 28.82 6.01
N ALA A 255 2.90 28.30 7.15
CA ALA A 255 2.87 26.85 7.41
C ALA A 255 2.03 26.06 6.38
N SER A 256 1.01 26.70 5.79
CA SER A 256 0.17 26.10 4.74
C SER A 256 0.88 25.89 3.40
N GLU A 257 2.03 26.51 3.20
CA GLU A 257 2.82 26.42 1.96
C GLU A 257 3.94 25.38 2.07
N VAL A 258 4.12 24.78 3.24
CA VAL A 258 5.15 23.76 3.49
C VAL A 258 4.62 22.40 3.04
N ASP A 259 5.37 21.74 2.15
CA ASP A 259 5.18 20.33 1.85
C ASP A 259 5.80 19.48 2.98
N PRO A 260 5.02 18.70 3.75
CA PRO A 260 5.56 17.88 4.86
C PRO A 260 6.43 16.70 4.37
N ASN A 261 6.41 16.39 3.08
CA ASN A 261 7.23 15.35 2.47
C ASN A 261 7.96 15.89 1.24
N PRO A 262 8.86 16.89 1.43
CA PRO A 262 9.53 17.50 0.30
C PRO A 262 10.37 16.44 -0.41
N ALA A 263 10.35 16.48 -1.73
CA ALA A 263 11.23 15.62 -2.51
C ALA A 263 12.67 15.82 -2.03
N PRO A 264 13.45 14.73 -1.80
CA PRO A 264 14.81 14.88 -1.29
C PRO A 264 15.59 15.83 -2.19
N PRO A 265 16.41 16.75 -1.64
CA PRO A 265 17.16 17.73 -2.41
C PRO A 265 18.11 17.00 -3.35
N ARG A 266 17.65 16.75 -4.56
CA ARG A 266 18.43 16.13 -5.62
C ARG A 266 19.26 17.24 -6.21
N CYS A 267 20.58 17.19 -6.03
CA CYS A 267 21.48 18.01 -6.84
C CYS A 267 21.08 17.80 -8.32
N PRO A 268 20.69 18.87 -9.04
CA PRO A 268 20.21 18.75 -10.42
C PRO A 268 21.23 18.02 -11.31
N LEU A 269 22.51 18.29 -11.06
CA LEU A 269 23.63 17.67 -11.75
C LEU A 269 23.74 16.17 -11.43
N CYS A 270 23.69 15.80 -10.14
CA CYS A 270 23.75 14.40 -9.71
C CYS A 270 22.56 13.60 -10.25
N LEU A 271 21.37 14.20 -10.31
CA LEU A 271 20.19 13.54 -10.85
C LEU A 271 20.31 13.28 -12.36
N GLN A 272 20.81 14.25 -13.12
CA GLN A 272 21.02 14.11 -14.56
C GLN A 272 22.09 13.07 -14.88
N VAL A 273 23.17 13.02 -14.09
CA VAL A 273 24.25 12.04 -14.26
C VAL A 273 23.81 10.64 -13.84
N VAL A 274 23.16 10.48 -12.68
CA VAL A 274 22.68 9.17 -12.19
C VAL A 274 21.59 8.58 -13.09
N LYS A 275 20.70 9.42 -13.64
CA LYS A 275 19.67 8.95 -14.59
C LYS A 275 20.20 8.75 -16.01
N GLY A 276 21.48 9.04 -16.28
CA GLY A 276 22.05 8.99 -17.63
C GLY A 276 21.39 9.97 -18.62
N LEU A 277 20.76 11.04 -18.10
CA LEU A 277 20.00 12.02 -18.89
C LEU A 277 20.87 13.19 -19.35
N SER A 278 22.06 13.39 -18.79
CA SER A 278 23.01 14.38 -19.32
C SER A 278 23.80 13.81 -20.50
N ALA A 279 23.47 14.25 -21.71
CA ALA A 279 24.37 14.12 -22.87
C ALA A 279 25.50 15.17 -22.86
N SER A 280 25.54 16.05 -21.84
CA SER A 280 26.54 17.10 -21.71
C SER A 280 27.88 16.52 -21.24
N PRO A 281 28.94 16.55 -22.06
CA PRO A 281 30.27 16.11 -21.66
C PRO A 281 30.84 16.94 -20.51
N ASP A 282 30.40 18.20 -20.34
CA ASP A 282 30.85 19.08 -19.24
C ASP A 282 30.28 18.65 -17.89
N ALA A 283 29.02 18.21 -17.84
CA ALA A 283 28.42 17.69 -16.60
C ALA A 283 29.09 16.37 -16.16
N LEU A 284 29.42 15.51 -17.12
CA LEU A 284 30.23 14.32 -16.87
C LEU A 284 31.63 14.66 -16.38
N ALA A 285 32.32 15.62 -17.01
CA ALA A 285 33.66 16.06 -16.62
C ALA A 285 33.72 16.69 -15.22
N GLN A 286 32.64 17.31 -14.74
CA GLN A 286 32.56 17.86 -13.38
C GLN A 286 32.31 16.79 -12.32
N VAL A 287 31.61 15.70 -12.65
CA VAL A 287 31.31 14.60 -11.72
C VAL A 287 32.40 13.52 -11.74
N GLN A 288 33.07 13.31 -12.88
CA GLN A 288 34.10 12.29 -13.05
C GLN A 288 35.24 12.32 -12.01
N PRO A 289 35.73 13.48 -11.52
CA PRO A 289 36.74 13.55 -10.46
C PRO A 289 36.23 13.08 -9.08
N LEU A 290 34.91 13.12 -8.86
CA LEU A 290 34.26 12.68 -7.63
C LEU A 290 33.98 11.17 -7.64
N VAL A 291 34.03 10.54 -8.82
CA VAL A 291 33.86 9.11 -8.98
C VAL A 291 35.17 8.41 -8.61
N ARG A 292 35.10 7.54 -7.61
CA ARG A 292 36.26 6.73 -7.21
C ARG A 292 36.58 5.67 -8.28
N PRO A 293 37.81 5.12 -8.29
CA PRO A 293 38.22 4.08 -9.23
C PRO A 293 37.36 2.81 -9.18
N ASP A 294 36.67 2.57 -8.06
CA ASP A 294 35.71 1.47 -7.85
C ASP A 294 34.30 1.77 -8.41
N ALA A 295 34.16 2.89 -9.12
CA ALA A 295 32.91 3.42 -9.66
C ALA A 295 31.85 3.73 -8.59
N THR A 296 32.27 4.11 -7.40
CA THR A 296 31.38 4.63 -6.38
C THR A 296 31.50 6.15 -6.29
N LEU A 297 30.38 6.81 -6.04
CA LEU A 297 30.30 8.21 -5.65
C LEU A 297 29.97 8.26 -4.16
N HIS A 298 30.88 8.79 -3.36
CA HIS A 298 30.65 9.02 -1.94
C HIS A 298 30.05 10.43 -1.77
N ILE A 299 28.83 10.51 -1.28
CA ILE A 299 28.14 11.76 -0.96
C ILE A 299 28.20 11.93 0.56
N VAL A 300 28.97 12.91 1.03
CA VAL A 300 29.03 13.24 2.46
C VAL A 300 27.90 14.22 2.77
N ALA A 301 26.94 13.80 3.58
CA ALA A 301 25.87 14.64 4.07
C ALA A 301 26.39 15.64 5.12
N SER A 302 25.58 16.67 5.42
CA SER A 302 25.95 17.76 6.33
C SER A 302 26.16 17.33 7.79
N ASP A 303 25.68 16.15 8.15
CA ASP A 303 25.89 15.47 9.44
C ASP A 303 27.21 14.66 9.48
N GLY A 304 27.95 14.60 8.37
CA GLY A 304 29.16 13.80 8.21
C GLY A 304 28.91 12.37 7.75
N THR A 305 27.65 11.97 7.55
CA THR A 305 27.30 10.62 7.07
C THR A 305 27.70 10.46 5.61
N VAL A 306 28.39 9.36 5.30
CA VAL A 306 28.86 9.07 3.94
C VAL A 306 27.92 8.10 3.25
N HIS A 307 27.23 8.56 2.21
CA HIS A 307 26.40 7.71 1.35
C HIS A 307 27.19 7.25 0.14
N THR A 308 27.34 5.94 -0.03
CA THR A 308 28.02 5.36 -1.19
C THR A 308 27.00 5.01 -2.27
N VAL A 309 27.09 5.67 -3.42
CA VAL A 309 26.27 5.39 -4.60
C VAL A 309 27.12 4.66 -5.62
N ALA A 310 26.80 3.40 -5.91
CA ALA A 310 27.44 2.69 -7.01
C ALA A 310 26.94 3.27 -8.34
N LEU A 311 27.87 3.82 -9.13
CA LEU A 311 27.57 4.29 -10.47
C LEU A 311 27.66 3.13 -11.46
N PRO A 312 26.76 3.07 -12.46
CA PRO A 312 26.87 2.07 -13.51
C PRO A 312 28.19 2.28 -14.26
N THR A 313 29.09 1.31 -14.13
CA THR A 313 30.47 1.30 -14.66
C THR A 313 30.58 1.36 -16.19
N ARG A 314 29.45 1.47 -16.90
CA ARG A 314 29.43 1.38 -18.37
C ARG A 314 28.51 2.45 -18.96
N PRO A 315 29.00 3.34 -19.84
CA PRO A 315 28.09 4.08 -20.71
C PRO A 315 27.29 3.04 -21.51
N PRO A 316 25.96 3.16 -21.63
CA PRO A 316 25.14 2.13 -22.22
C PRO A 316 25.48 2.00 -23.72
N THR A 317 26.33 1.03 -24.05
CA THR A 317 26.37 0.45 -25.39
C THR A 317 25.01 -0.18 -25.62
N ARG A 318 24.24 0.47 -26.48
CA ARG A 318 22.96 0.02 -27.03
C ARG A 318 23.15 -1.37 -27.64
N THR A 319 22.67 -2.41 -26.96
CA THR A 319 22.53 -3.75 -27.55
C THR A 319 21.30 -4.44 -26.98
N HIS A 320 20.53 -4.99 -27.92
CA HIS A 320 19.34 -5.79 -27.73
C HIS A 320 19.53 -6.93 -26.71
N GLY A 321 18.47 -7.12 -25.90
CA GLY A 321 18.05 -8.38 -25.29
C GLY A 321 19.09 -9.22 -24.58
N MET A 322 19.07 -9.24 -23.24
CA MET A 322 19.24 -10.50 -22.51
C MET A 322 18.80 -10.41 -21.04
N SER A 323 18.06 -11.45 -20.68
CA SER A 323 17.56 -11.91 -19.40
C SER A 323 18.49 -11.70 -18.20
N SER A 324 17.96 -11.11 -17.13
CA SER A 324 18.55 -11.24 -15.79
C SER A 324 18.12 -12.58 -15.19
N ALA A 325 19.09 -13.50 -15.08
CA ALA A 325 18.94 -14.71 -14.28
C ALA A 325 18.75 -14.33 -12.80
N GLY A 326 17.60 -14.71 -12.25
CA GLY A 326 17.28 -14.62 -10.83
C GLY A 326 16.73 -15.97 -10.36
N THR A 327 17.28 -16.44 -9.26
CA THR A 327 17.08 -17.71 -8.56
C THR A 327 15.60 -18.15 -8.46
N PRO A 328 15.26 -19.44 -8.64
CA PRO A 328 13.88 -19.90 -8.64
C PRO A 328 13.31 -19.89 -7.22
N ARG A 329 12.40 -18.97 -6.93
CA ARG A 329 11.50 -19.05 -5.77
C ARG A 329 10.21 -19.70 -6.27
N THR A 330 10.14 -21.02 -6.19
CA THR A 330 8.90 -21.78 -6.35
C THR A 330 8.17 -21.77 -5.02
N ASP A 331 7.35 -20.75 -4.79
CA ASP A 331 6.26 -20.84 -3.83
C ASP A 331 5.01 -20.33 -4.53
N ALA A 332 4.22 -21.27 -5.05
CA ALA A 332 3.07 -21.00 -5.90
C ALA A 332 1.90 -20.54 -5.02
N THR A 333 1.86 -19.24 -4.71
CA THR A 333 0.66 -18.62 -4.15
C THR A 333 -0.45 -18.71 -5.20
N VAL A 334 -1.40 -19.61 -4.98
CA VAL A 334 -2.61 -19.72 -5.81
C VAL A 334 -3.42 -18.44 -5.62
N ASN A 335 -3.87 -17.84 -6.71
CA ASN A 335 -4.73 -16.65 -6.66
C ASN A 335 -6.05 -16.99 -5.94
N THR A 336 -6.79 -15.98 -5.48
CA THR A 336 -8.09 -16.16 -4.81
C THR A 336 -9.14 -16.92 -5.65
N ASP A 337 -8.94 -17.00 -6.97
CA ASP A 337 -9.78 -17.73 -7.92
C ASP A 337 -9.32 -19.16 -8.20
N GLY A 338 -8.31 -19.66 -7.47
CA GLY A 338 -7.75 -21.00 -7.70
C GLY A 338 -6.79 -21.08 -8.90
N SER A 339 -6.61 -19.99 -9.66
CA SER A 339 -5.72 -19.98 -10.81
C SER A 339 -4.26 -19.82 -10.40
N GLN A 340 -3.36 -20.47 -11.15
CA GLN A 340 -1.93 -20.25 -11.00
C GLN A 340 -1.61 -18.78 -11.36
N PRO A 341 -0.69 -18.08 -10.70
CA PRO A 341 -0.27 -16.74 -11.11
C PRO A 341 0.34 -16.78 -12.52
N PHE A 342 0.19 -15.68 -13.27
CA PHE A 342 0.83 -15.53 -14.58
C PHE A 342 2.35 -15.64 -14.42
N ALA A 343 3.00 -16.34 -15.35
CA ALA A 343 4.46 -16.36 -15.39
C ALA A 343 4.99 -14.94 -15.63
N ARG A 344 6.22 -14.68 -15.19
CA ARG A 344 6.86 -13.37 -15.34
C ARG A 344 6.84 -12.93 -16.81
N GLY A 345 6.18 -11.80 -17.10
CA GLY A 345 6.06 -11.23 -18.44
C GLY A 345 4.98 -11.86 -19.33
N GLU A 346 4.29 -12.92 -18.88
CA GLU A 346 3.25 -13.59 -19.67
C GLU A 346 2.06 -12.65 -19.94
N LEU A 347 1.57 -11.97 -18.90
CA LEU A 347 0.46 -11.03 -19.04
C LEU A 347 0.83 -9.82 -19.91
N GLU A 348 2.09 -9.36 -19.84
CA GLU A 348 2.59 -8.28 -20.68
C GLU A 348 2.59 -8.68 -22.15
N ARG A 349 3.08 -9.89 -22.45
CA ARG A 349 3.03 -10.47 -23.80
C ARG A 349 1.60 -10.61 -24.32
N LEU A 350 0.67 -11.09 -23.49
CA LEU A 350 -0.75 -11.21 -23.86
C LEU A 350 -1.40 -9.85 -24.10
N THR A 351 -1.08 -8.85 -23.28
CA THR A 351 -1.55 -7.46 -23.45
C THR A 351 -1.11 -6.91 -24.80
N PHE A 352 0.18 -7.08 -25.13
CA PHE A 352 0.72 -6.65 -26.42
C PHE A 352 0.08 -7.42 -27.58
N GLU A 353 -0.04 -8.75 -27.47
CA GLU A 353 -0.63 -9.58 -28.52
C GLU A 353 -2.09 -9.20 -28.82
N THR A 354 -2.91 -8.95 -27.79
CA THR A 354 -4.30 -8.49 -27.95
C THR A 354 -4.37 -7.15 -28.70
N LEU A 355 -3.48 -6.21 -28.40
CA LEU A 355 -3.42 -4.92 -29.09
C LEU A 355 -2.92 -5.07 -30.53
N THR A 356 -1.90 -5.90 -30.78
CA THR A 356 -1.39 -6.16 -32.13
C THR A 356 -2.42 -6.87 -33.03
N ALA A 357 -3.30 -7.69 -32.45
CA ALA A 357 -4.40 -8.35 -33.15
C ALA A 357 -5.55 -7.38 -33.51
N ASN A 358 -5.55 -6.17 -32.94
CA ASN A 358 -6.54 -5.13 -33.20
C ASN A 358 -5.85 -3.81 -33.60
N PRO A 359 -5.05 -3.81 -34.70
CA PRO A 359 -4.33 -2.62 -35.11
C PRO A 359 -5.31 -1.49 -35.46
N GLY A 360 -5.00 -0.26 -35.04
CA GLY A 360 -5.85 0.90 -35.24
C GLY A 360 -7.12 0.93 -34.38
N ARG A 361 -7.39 -0.09 -33.56
CA ARG A 361 -8.53 -0.06 -32.63
C ARG A 361 -8.12 0.53 -31.29
N THR A 362 -8.83 1.56 -30.87
CA THR A 362 -8.73 2.09 -29.51
C THR A 362 -9.39 1.11 -28.53
N MET A 363 -8.65 0.69 -27.51
CA MET A 363 -9.12 -0.24 -26.49
C MET A 363 -8.79 0.25 -25.08
N THR A 364 -9.75 0.13 -24.17
CA THR A 364 -9.58 0.40 -22.75
C THR A 364 -8.91 -0.79 -22.03
N PRO A 365 -8.23 -0.58 -20.89
CA PRO A 365 -7.68 -1.68 -20.09
C PRO A 365 -8.71 -2.75 -19.72
N GLN A 366 -9.97 -2.35 -19.51
CA GLN A 366 -11.07 -3.28 -19.21
C GLN A 366 -11.39 -4.17 -20.42
N GLU A 367 -11.51 -3.60 -21.63
CA GLU A 367 -11.77 -4.38 -22.85
C GLU A 367 -10.62 -5.35 -23.17
N ILE A 368 -9.37 -4.90 -22.98
CA ILE A 368 -8.20 -5.75 -23.17
C ILE A 368 -8.21 -6.89 -22.14
N ALA A 369 -8.49 -6.62 -20.87
CA ALA A 369 -8.59 -7.64 -19.83
C ALA A 369 -9.68 -8.68 -20.15
N VAL A 370 -10.84 -8.23 -20.63
CA VAL A 370 -11.93 -9.12 -21.06
C VAL A 370 -11.48 -9.99 -22.24
N ALA A 371 -10.86 -9.39 -23.27
CA ALA A 371 -10.37 -10.14 -24.43
C ALA A 371 -9.33 -11.22 -24.05
N ILE A 372 -8.40 -10.90 -23.14
CA ILE A 372 -7.43 -11.87 -22.62
C ILE A 372 -8.15 -12.95 -21.81
N SER A 373 -9.09 -12.58 -20.94
CA SER A 373 -9.85 -13.53 -20.11
C SER A 373 -10.64 -14.51 -20.98
N THR A 374 -11.30 -14.04 -22.04
CA THR A 374 -12.01 -14.88 -23.02
C THR A 374 -11.05 -15.84 -23.71
N ARG A 375 -9.87 -15.37 -24.12
CA ARG A 375 -8.86 -16.20 -24.78
C ARG A 375 -8.30 -17.29 -23.86
N LEU A 376 -8.22 -17.02 -22.56
CA LEU A 376 -7.74 -17.97 -21.55
C LEU A 376 -8.85 -18.88 -20.99
N GLY A 377 -10.02 -18.95 -21.64
CA GLY A 377 -11.11 -19.83 -21.21
C GLY A 377 -11.82 -19.37 -19.93
N GLY A 378 -11.86 -18.05 -19.67
CA GLY A 378 -12.56 -17.45 -18.52
C GLY A 378 -11.69 -17.18 -17.31
N ARG A 379 -10.37 -17.39 -17.39
CA ARG A 379 -9.44 -16.98 -16.34
C ARG A 379 -9.51 -15.47 -16.14
N ALA A 380 -9.75 -15.02 -14.89
CA ALA A 380 -9.92 -13.61 -14.60
C ALA A 380 -8.60 -12.84 -14.78
N VAL A 381 -8.66 -11.72 -15.50
CA VAL A 381 -7.54 -10.79 -15.67
C VAL A 381 -7.93 -9.44 -15.08
N SER A 382 -7.11 -8.91 -14.18
CA SER A 382 -7.32 -7.59 -13.59
C SER A 382 -7.05 -6.48 -14.61
N SER A 383 -8.02 -5.59 -14.81
CA SER A 383 -7.86 -4.40 -15.65
C SER A 383 -6.80 -3.44 -15.12
N GLY A 384 -6.57 -3.40 -13.81
CA GLY A 384 -5.46 -2.64 -13.21
C GLY A 384 -4.09 -3.18 -13.61
N ALA A 385 -3.92 -4.51 -13.68
CA ALA A 385 -2.68 -5.13 -14.14
C ALA A 385 -2.43 -4.87 -15.62
N VAL A 386 -3.49 -4.92 -16.44
CA VAL A 386 -3.44 -4.58 -17.86
C VAL A 386 -3.08 -3.11 -18.07
N ARG A 387 -3.67 -2.18 -17.30
CA ARG A 387 -3.33 -0.75 -17.32
C ARG A 387 -1.84 -0.51 -17.08
N ASN A 388 -1.27 -1.17 -16.06
CA ASN A 388 0.16 -1.07 -15.76
C ASN A 388 1.04 -1.56 -16.93
N ASN A 389 0.65 -2.64 -17.60
CA ASN A 389 1.36 -3.13 -18.78
C ASN A 389 1.21 -2.20 -19.98
N CYS A 390 0.02 -1.63 -20.22
CA CYS A 390 -0.17 -0.63 -21.25
C CYS A 390 0.71 0.61 -21.01
N GLY A 391 0.85 1.06 -19.75
CA GLY A 391 1.78 2.13 -19.39
C GLY A 391 3.23 1.80 -19.75
N LYS A 392 3.69 0.57 -19.48
CA LYS A 392 5.04 0.10 -19.86
C LYS A 392 5.22 0.03 -21.38
N LEU A 393 4.25 -0.53 -22.11
CA LEU A 393 4.29 -0.65 -23.56
C LEU A 393 4.24 0.73 -24.24
N GLY A 394 3.47 1.67 -23.68
CA GLY A 394 3.41 3.05 -24.13
C GLY A 394 4.74 3.77 -23.91
N ALA A 395 5.35 3.64 -22.73
CA ALA A 395 6.68 4.19 -22.44
C ALA A 395 7.79 3.61 -23.35
N ALA A 396 7.64 2.36 -23.79
CA ALA A 396 8.53 1.72 -24.76
C ALA A 396 8.27 2.14 -26.22
N GLY A 397 7.19 2.91 -26.49
CA GLY A 397 6.80 3.33 -27.84
C GLY A 397 6.15 2.24 -28.68
N HIS A 398 5.68 1.15 -28.06
CA HIS A 398 5.02 0.05 -28.77
C HIS A 398 3.53 0.29 -29.03
N ILE A 399 2.90 1.10 -28.20
CA ILE A 399 1.49 1.48 -28.30
C ILE A 399 1.36 2.99 -28.02
N VAL A 400 0.26 3.58 -28.45
CA VAL A 400 -0.04 5.00 -28.24
C VAL A 400 -1.20 5.12 -27.25
N MET A 401 -1.09 6.02 -26.28
CA MET A 401 -2.22 6.43 -25.44
C MET A 401 -3.07 7.42 -26.23
N VAL A 402 -4.35 7.11 -26.44
CA VAL A 402 -5.27 7.90 -27.28
C VAL A 402 -6.20 8.77 -26.42
N SER A 403 -6.53 8.32 -25.21
CA SER A 403 -7.32 9.10 -24.24
C SER A 403 -6.86 8.82 -22.81
N GLU A 404 -6.86 9.85 -21.98
CA GLU A 404 -6.58 9.77 -20.54
C GLU A 404 -7.86 9.65 -19.69
N SER A 405 -9.04 9.96 -20.25
CA SER A 405 -10.32 9.82 -19.55
C SER A 405 -11.47 9.44 -20.51
N PRO A 406 -11.89 8.16 -20.56
CA PRO A 406 -11.27 7.00 -19.91
C PRO A 406 -9.92 6.63 -20.56
N TRP A 407 -9.04 6.00 -19.78
CA TRP A 407 -7.76 5.49 -20.26
C TRP A 407 -7.95 4.56 -21.45
N ALA A 408 -7.37 4.89 -22.60
CA ALA A 408 -7.48 4.11 -23.81
C ALA A 408 -6.17 4.09 -24.61
N PHE A 409 -5.86 2.93 -25.16
CA PHE A 409 -4.61 2.65 -25.87
C PHE A 409 -4.90 2.08 -27.25
N GLN A 410 -3.98 2.30 -28.18
CA GLN A 410 -4.09 1.82 -29.55
C GLN A 410 -2.74 1.29 -30.02
N TYR A 411 -2.74 0.15 -30.69
CA TYR A 411 -1.59 -0.28 -31.48
C TYR A 411 -1.65 0.43 -32.85
N PRO A 412 -0.58 1.10 -33.31
CA PRO A 412 -0.59 1.82 -34.58
C PRO A 412 -1.05 0.91 -35.73
N ALA A 413 -1.99 1.39 -36.54
CA ALA A 413 -2.30 0.72 -37.80
C ALA A 413 -1.05 0.74 -38.68
N GLN A 414 -0.72 -0.39 -39.32
CA GLN A 414 0.31 -0.33 -40.35
C GLN A 414 -0.22 0.57 -41.47
N PRO A 415 0.59 1.51 -41.99
CA PRO A 415 0.19 2.28 -43.15
C PRO A 415 -0.12 1.30 -44.27
N ASP A 416 -1.28 1.42 -44.89
CA ASP A 416 -1.63 0.62 -46.07
C ASP A 416 -0.62 0.95 -47.18
N ASP A 417 0.37 0.06 -47.38
CA ASP A 417 1.38 0.21 -48.43
C ASP A 417 0.74 0.26 -49.85
N ASP A 418 -0.52 -0.15 -49.99
CA ASP A 418 -1.30 -0.11 -51.25
C ASP A 418 -1.71 1.31 -51.71
N ALA A 419 -1.73 2.31 -50.82
CA ALA A 419 -2.08 3.68 -51.21
C ALA A 419 -0.95 4.39 -51.99
N THR A 420 0.29 3.91 -51.81
CA THR A 420 1.47 4.49 -52.47
C THR A 420 1.61 4.00 -53.90
N ASP A 421 1.16 2.78 -54.21
CA ASP A 421 1.26 2.21 -55.57
C ASP A 421 0.16 2.73 -56.51
N GLN A 422 -1.05 3.05 -56.02
CA GLN A 422 -2.08 3.70 -56.85
C GLN A 422 -1.72 5.14 -57.23
N SER A 423 -1.04 5.87 -56.35
CA SER A 423 -0.58 7.24 -56.65
C SER A 423 0.59 7.24 -57.64
N ALA A 424 1.48 6.25 -57.59
CA ALA A 424 2.55 6.08 -58.57
C ALA A 424 2.00 5.63 -59.95
N ARG A 425 1.00 4.74 -59.97
CA ARG A 425 0.39 4.24 -61.20
C ARG A 425 -0.50 5.27 -61.91
N ALA A 426 -1.18 6.14 -61.17
CA ALA A 426 -1.95 7.25 -61.73
C ALA A 426 -1.09 8.36 -62.36
N ILE A 427 0.19 8.48 -61.95
CA ILE A 427 1.16 9.41 -62.55
C ILE A 427 1.78 8.79 -63.82
N ALA A 428 1.94 7.46 -63.87
CA ALA A 428 2.47 6.75 -65.04
C ALA A 428 1.47 6.65 -66.22
N GLU A 429 0.15 6.63 -65.98
CA GLU A 429 -0.86 6.62 -67.06
C GLU A 429 -1.18 8.01 -67.64
N ARG A 430 -0.57 9.07 -67.10
CA ARG A 430 -0.70 10.46 -67.58
C ARG A 430 0.54 10.99 -68.31
N SER A 431 1.58 10.17 -68.46
CA SER A 431 2.78 10.43 -69.27
C SER A 431 2.78 9.51 -70.49
#